data_AF-A0A1W1VP84-F1
#
_entry.id   AF-A0A1W1VP84-F1
#
_cell.length_a   1.000
_cell.length_b   1.000
_cell.length_c   1.000
_cell.angle_alpha   90.00
_cell.angle_beta   90.00
_cell.angle_gamma   90.00
#
_symmetry.space_group_name_H-M   'P 1'
#
loop_
_entity.id
_entity.type
_entity.pdbx_description
1 polymer ?
#
loop_
_entity_poly.entity_id
_entity_poly.type
_entity_poly.pdbx_seq_one_letter_code
_entity_poly.pdbx_strand_id
1 'polypeptide(L)'
;MSKIVFTSGQKGCRAMKETKKLQEQKAEVIPFKITKDLSILEVLQAYPEVRSIFIRHGMGCLECMGAMAETIETGARMHGIDLEELLADLNKAIQKG
;
A
#
# COMPACT_ATOMS: atom_id res chain seq x y z
N MET A 1 16.60 -13.80 -63.78
CA MET A 1 16.88 -12.40 -63.41
C MET A 1 15.92 -11.96 -62.32
N SER A 2 16.44 -11.29 -61.29
CA SER A 2 15.82 -10.19 -60.53
C SER A 2 14.32 -10.29 -60.18
N LYS A 3 13.88 -10.24 -58.93
CA LYS A 3 14.33 -9.37 -57.85
C LYS A 3 14.06 -10.03 -56.50
N ILE A 4 15.08 -9.98 -55.65
CA ILE A 4 14.95 -9.96 -54.19
C ILE A 4 13.97 -8.84 -53.85
N VAL A 5 12.84 -9.18 -53.23
CA VAL A 5 12.00 -8.19 -52.54
C VAL A 5 12.08 -8.52 -51.06
N PHE A 6 12.81 -7.65 -50.40
CA PHE A 6 13.10 -7.62 -48.98
C PHE A 6 11.80 -7.23 -48.24
N THR A 7 10.95 -8.18 -47.87
CA THR A 7 9.87 -7.90 -46.91
C THR A 7 10.44 -8.02 -45.52
N SER A 8 11.06 -6.92 -45.09
CA SER A 8 11.35 -6.58 -43.70
C SER A 8 10.15 -6.93 -42.83
N GLY A 9 10.28 -7.95 -41.99
CA GLY A 9 9.19 -8.38 -41.13
C GLY A 9 9.44 -9.72 -40.47
N GLN A 10 10.69 -10.03 -40.14
CA GLN A 10 10.95 -11.05 -39.13
C GLN A 10 10.32 -10.55 -37.84
N LYS A 11 9.22 -11.22 -37.50
CA LYS A 11 8.38 -10.99 -36.34
C LYS A 11 9.22 -11.22 -35.09
N GLY A 12 9.94 -10.18 -34.69
CA GLY A 12 10.49 -10.07 -33.35
C GLY A 12 9.35 -9.73 -32.40
N CYS A 13 8.68 -10.75 -31.86
CA CYS A 13 8.03 -10.64 -30.55
C CYS A 13 9.14 -10.44 -29.50
N ARG A 14 9.80 -9.29 -29.48
CA ARG A 14 10.85 -9.01 -28.50
C ARG A 14 11.00 -7.52 -28.24
N ALA A 15 10.18 -7.07 -27.31
CA ALA A 15 10.36 -5.97 -26.38
C ALA A 15 8.96 -5.79 -25.78
N MET A 16 8.61 -6.56 -24.75
CA MET A 16 8.67 -6.04 -23.37
C MET A 16 8.42 -4.53 -23.35
N LYS A 17 7.22 -4.18 -23.83
CA LYS A 17 6.50 -2.97 -23.44
C LYS A 17 6.37 -2.96 -21.93
N GLU A 18 6.25 -1.75 -21.44
CA GLU A 18 6.35 -1.35 -20.05
C GLU A 18 7.72 -1.66 -19.46
N THR A 19 8.55 -0.63 -19.51
CA THR A 19 9.46 -0.23 -18.43
C THR A 19 8.95 -0.76 -17.09
N LYS A 20 9.45 -1.96 -16.81
CA LYS A 20 9.68 -2.58 -15.53
C LYS A 20 9.77 -1.48 -14.47
N LYS A 21 8.67 -1.30 -13.74
CA LYS A 21 8.55 -0.48 -12.53
C LYS A 21 9.36 -1.15 -11.42
N LEU A 22 10.67 -1.31 -11.65
CA LEU A 22 11.68 -1.23 -10.61
C LEU A 22 11.68 0.26 -10.23
N GLN A 23 11.64 0.69 -8.99
CA GLN A 23 11.98 0.03 -7.75
C GLN A 23 11.42 0.98 -6.67
N GLU A 24 10.68 0.48 -5.70
CA GLU A 24 11.29 0.21 -4.40
C GLU A 24 11.78 1.50 -3.74
N GLN A 25 10.83 2.26 -3.18
CA GLN A 25 11.08 3.31 -2.20
C GLN A 25 9.79 3.38 -1.38
N LYS A 26 9.71 2.92 -0.13
CA LYS A 26 10.76 2.84 0.89
C LYS A 26 10.20 1.91 1.95
N ALA A 27 10.92 0.85 2.29
CA ALA A 27 10.88 0.31 3.63
C ALA A 27 11.33 1.45 4.56
N GLU A 28 10.43 2.35 4.93
CA GLU A 28 10.70 3.29 6.00
C GLU A 28 10.45 2.52 7.27
N VAL A 29 11.57 2.13 7.89
CA VAL A 29 11.73 1.64 9.26
C VAL A 29 10.53 2.03 10.10
N ILE A 30 9.59 1.10 10.26
CA ILE A 30 8.33 1.42 10.91
C ILE A 30 8.70 1.63 12.37
N PRO A 31 8.54 2.85 12.90
CA PRO A 31 8.92 3.13 14.26
C PRO A 31 8.13 2.21 15.19
N PHE A 32 8.71 1.86 16.33
CA PHE A 32 8.01 1.15 17.42
C PHE A 32 6.77 1.91 17.95
N LYS A 33 6.44 3.06 17.35
CA LYS A 33 5.28 3.88 17.66
C LYS A 33 4.57 4.28 16.37
N ILE A 34 3.34 3.82 16.19
CA ILE A 34 2.49 4.18 15.06
C ILE A 34 2.12 5.67 15.17
N THR A 35 2.35 6.42 14.09
CA THR A 35 1.99 7.83 13.96
C THR A 35 0.94 8.02 12.86
N LYS A 36 0.24 9.16 12.89
CA LYS A 36 -0.87 9.50 11.99
C LYS A 36 -0.49 9.69 10.52
N ASP A 37 0.78 9.98 10.26
CA ASP A 37 1.33 10.22 8.92
C ASP A 37 1.57 8.91 8.16
N LEU A 38 1.59 7.78 8.88
CA LEU A 38 1.80 6.46 8.27
C LEU A 38 0.60 6.06 7.43
N SER A 39 0.89 5.37 6.32
CA SER A 39 -0.14 4.73 5.50
C SER A 39 -0.73 3.52 6.23
N ILE A 40 -2.05 3.37 6.10
CA ILE A 40 -2.79 2.26 6.68
C ILE A 40 -2.26 0.92 6.15
N LEU A 41 -1.92 0.85 4.84
CA LEU A 41 -1.33 -0.33 4.23
C LEU A 41 -0.01 -0.74 4.88
N GLU A 42 0.88 0.22 5.12
CA GLU A 42 2.20 -0.03 5.72
C GLU A 42 2.06 -0.56 7.15
N VAL A 43 1.17 0.06 7.93
CA VAL A 43 0.90 -0.37 9.31
C VAL A 43 0.29 -1.78 9.35
N LEU A 44 -0.65 -2.10 8.46
CA LEU A 44 -1.25 -3.43 8.37
C LEU A 44 -0.28 -4.52 7.90
N GLN A 45 0.68 -4.18 7.04
CA GLN A 45 1.73 -5.10 6.61
C GLN A 45 2.72 -5.38 7.73
N ALA A 46 3.03 -4.38 8.55
CA ALA A 46 3.96 -4.47 9.67
C ALA A 46 3.38 -5.19 10.88
N TYR A 47 2.14 -4.82 11.19
CA TYR A 47 1.44 -5.16 12.41
C TYR A 47 0.09 -5.78 12.04
N PRO A 48 0.05 -7.06 11.66
CA PRO A 48 -1.20 -7.71 11.28
C PRO A 48 -2.20 -7.79 12.45
N GLU A 49 -1.75 -7.68 13.70
CA GLU A 49 -2.65 -7.69 14.87
C GLU A 49 -3.51 -6.43 14.97
N VAL A 50 -3.00 -5.28 14.48
CA VAL A 50 -3.74 -4.02 14.56
C VAL A 50 -4.93 -3.96 13.60
N ARG A 51 -5.02 -4.87 12.63
CA ARG A 51 -6.21 -5.06 11.77
C ARG A 51 -7.50 -5.15 12.60
N SER A 52 -7.44 -5.86 13.72
CA SER A 52 -8.58 -6.06 14.61
C SER A 52 -9.08 -4.74 15.20
N ILE A 53 -8.17 -3.77 15.41
CA ILE A 53 -8.46 -2.44 15.94
C ILE A 53 -9.18 -1.62 14.89
N PHE A 54 -8.65 -1.56 13.66
CA PHE A 54 -9.31 -0.88 12.55
C PHE A 54 -10.76 -1.37 12.34
N ILE A 55 -10.98 -2.69 12.43
CA ILE A 55 -12.33 -3.27 12.34
C ILE A 55 -13.23 -2.79 13.49
N ARG A 56 -12.75 -2.73 14.73
CA ARG A 56 -13.51 -2.27 15.90
C ARG A 56 -13.92 -0.80 15.79
N HIS A 57 -13.06 0.05 15.23
CA HIS A 57 -13.35 1.46 15.01
C HIS A 57 -14.18 1.73 13.73
N GLY A 58 -14.66 0.69 13.04
CA GLY A 58 -15.51 0.86 11.85
C GLY A 58 -14.74 1.06 10.54
N MET A 59 -13.42 0.87 10.54
CA MET A 59 -12.57 0.82 9.34
C MET A 59 -12.36 -0.63 8.86
N GLY A 60 -13.38 -1.49 8.99
CA GLY A 60 -13.30 -2.85 8.44
C GLY A 60 -13.31 -2.88 6.90
N CYS A 61 -13.88 -1.86 6.27
CA CYS A 61 -14.01 -1.73 4.81
C CYS A 61 -12.76 -1.22 4.10
N LEU A 62 -11.62 -1.12 4.81
CA LEU A 62 -10.35 -0.70 4.21
C LEU A 62 -9.91 -1.60 3.05
N GLU A 63 -10.54 -2.76 2.81
CA GLU A 63 -10.24 -3.69 1.71
C GLU A 63 -10.45 -3.13 0.29
N CYS A 64 -11.05 -1.95 0.14
CA CYS A 64 -11.03 -1.25 -1.14
C CYS A 64 -9.61 -0.68 -1.39
N MET A 65 -8.99 -1.03 -2.52
CA MET A 65 -7.59 -0.66 -2.82
C MET A 65 -7.26 0.84 -2.64
N GLY A 66 -8.24 1.72 -2.73
CA GLY A 66 -8.08 3.16 -2.46
C GLY A 66 -7.90 3.50 -0.99
N ALA A 67 -8.61 2.82 -0.08
CA ALA A 67 -8.64 3.15 1.34
C ALA A 67 -7.37 2.71 2.09
N MET A 68 -6.73 1.62 1.65
CA MET A 68 -5.43 1.20 2.19
C MET A 68 -4.30 2.19 1.84
N ALA A 69 -4.41 2.86 0.70
CA ALA A 69 -3.38 3.77 0.20
C ALA A 69 -3.41 5.16 0.89
N GLU A 70 -4.39 5.43 1.74
CA GLU A 70 -4.49 6.65 2.54
C GLU A 70 -3.66 6.59 3.83
N THR A 71 -3.42 7.76 4.42
CA THR A 71 -2.81 7.88 5.76
C THR A 71 -3.84 7.61 6.85
N ILE A 72 -3.38 7.20 8.04
CA ILE A 72 -4.26 6.97 9.19
C ILE A 72 -5.05 8.24 9.53
N GLU A 73 -4.43 9.42 9.47
CA GLU A 73 -5.12 10.70 9.69
C GLU A 73 -6.29 10.91 8.72
N THR A 74 -6.04 10.71 7.42
CA THR A 74 -7.06 10.95 6.38
C THR A 74 -8.18 9.93 6.49
N GLY A 75 -7.86 8.66 6.68
CA GLY A 75 -8.84 7.59 6.88
C GLY A 75 -9.70 7.84 8.12
N ALA A 76 -9.10 8.18 9.26
CA ALA A 76 -9.85 8.51 10.47
C ALA A 76 -10.77 9.72 10.25
N ARG A 77 -10.27 10.78 9.62
CA ARG A 77 -11.03 12.01 9.35
C ARG A 77 -12.19 11.79 8.37
N MET A 78 -12.00 11.02 7.30
CA MET A 78 -13.05 10.73 6.32
C MET A 78 -14.17 9.85 6.90
N HIS A 79 -13.83 9.01 7.87
CA HIS A 79 -14.76 8.10 8.53
C HIS A 79 -15.29 8.63 9.87
N GLY A 80 -14.90 9.84 10.30
CA GLY A 80 -15.38 10.47 11.53
C GLY A 80 -14.89 9.76 12.81
N ILE A 81 -13.73 9.12 12.74
CA ILE A 81 -13.11 8.38 13.85
C ILE A 81 -12.16 9.30 14.59
N ASP A 82 -12.12 9.17 15.91
CA ASP A 82 -11.17 9.90 16.73
C ASP A 82 -9.75 9.37 16.50
N LEU A 83 -8.90 10.24 15.96
CA LEU A 83 -7.53 9.91 15.61
C LEU A 83 -6.68 9.59 16.84
N GLU A 84 -6.92 10.26 17.96
CA GLU A 84 -6.13 10.08 19.18
C GLU A 84 -6.46 8.73 19.82
N GLU A 85 -7.76 8.39 19.90
CA GLU A 85 -8.23 7.10 20.38
C GLU A 85 -7.70 5.94 19.53
N LEU A 86 -7.78 6.08 18.20
CA LEU A 86 -7.26 5.09 17.27
C LEU A 86 -5.75 4.88 17.45
N LEU A 87 -4.95 5.95 17.46
CA LEU A 87 -3.51 5.83 17.65
C LEU A 87 -3.16 5.23 19.00
N ALA A 88 -3.90 5.55 20.05
CA ALA A 88 -3.70 4.98 21.38
C ALA A 88 -3.93 3.46 21.37
N ASP A 89 -5.01 2.98 20.75
CA ASP A 89 -5.28 1.54 20.69
C ASP A 89 -4.27 0.81 19.80
N LEU A 90 -3.92 1.38 18.64
CA LEU A 90 -2.88 0.86 17.73
C LEU A 90 -1.53 0.70 18.47
N ASN A 91 -1.09 1.76 19.16
CA ASN A 91 0.17 1.74 19.93
C ASN A 91 0.11 0.83 21.16
N LYS A 92 -1.08 0.52 21.67
CA LYS A 92 -1.28 -0.41 22.78
C LYS A 92 -1.25 -1.87 22.31
N ALA A 93 -1.71 -2.17 21.11
CA ALA A 93 -1.57 -3.50 20.52
C ALA A 93 -0.11 -3.87 20.27
N ILE A 94 0.70 -2.96 19.69
CA ILE A 94 2.12 -3.22 19.42
C ILE A 94 2.95 -3.39 20.70
N GLN A 95 2.57 -2.75 21.81
CA GLN A 95 3.25 -2.89 23.11
C GLN A 95 2.87 -4.17 23.88
N LYS A 96 1.77 -4.83 23.50
CA LYS A 96 1.30 -6.05 24.15
C LYS A 96 1.80 -7.33 23.48
N GLY A 97 2.49 -7.20 22.34
CA GLY A 97 3.09 -8.31 21.57
C GLY A 97 4.54 -8.57 21.92
#